data_AF-A0A172W5C7-F1
#
_entry.id   AF-A0A172W5C7-F1
#
_cell.length_a   1.000
_cell.length_b   1.000
_cell.length_c   1.000
_cell.angle_alpha   90.00
_cell.angle_beta   90.00
_cell.angle_gamma   90.00
#
_symmetry.space_group_name_H-M   'P 1'
#
loop_
_entity.id
_entity.type
_entity.pdbx_description
1 polymer ?
#
loop_
_entity_poly.entity_id
_entity_poly.type
_entity_poly.pdbx_seq_one_letter_code
_entity_poly.pdbx_strand_id
1 'polypeptide(L)' 'FYTCSKQMPGSLGHEDQDAKTFASWEVDYLKYDNCYNDGSSPQDRYNPMSKALLNS' A
#
# COMPACT_ATOMS: atom_id res chain seq x y z
N PHE A 1 -4.96 8.69 2.99
CA PHE A 1 -5.98 7.70 3.38
C PHE A 1 -5.62 7.09 4.74
N TYR A 2 -6.45 6.22 5.33
CA TYR A 2 -6.21 5.62 6.66
C TYR A 2 -6.37 4.10 6.64
N THR A 3 -5.72 3.39 7.57
CA THR A 3 -5.98 1.96 7.79
C THR A 3 -7.39 1.74 8.38
N CYS A 4 -7.87 0.50 8.41
CA CYS A 4 -9.21 0.16 8.89
C CYS A 4 -9.53 0.63 10.33
N SER A 5 -8.53 0.70 11.21
CA SER A 5 -8.70 1.20 12.58
C SER A 5 -8.85 2.73 12.67
N LYS A 6 -8.60 3.46 11.57
CA LYS A 6 -8.48 4.94 11.52
C LYS A 6 -7.38 5.53 12.41
N GLN A 7 -6.44 4.71 12.89
CA GLN A 7 -5.37 5.18 13.79
C GLN A 7 -4.06 5.47 13.05
N MET A 8 -3.83 4.82 11.91
CA MET A 8 -2.59 4.90 11.16
C MET A 8 -2.86 5.41 9.73
N PRO A 9 -1.89 6.13 9.12
CA PRO A 9 -1.99 6.50 7.71
C PRO A 9 -2.03 5.25 6.82
N GLY A 10 -2.76 5.33 5.71
CA GLY A 10 -2.79 4.32 4.66
C GLY A 10 -2.00 4.76 3.43
N SER A 11 -1.58 3.78 2.62
CA SER A 11 -0.57 3.95 1.56
C SER A 11 -1.08 4.34 0.18
N LEU A 12 -2.40 4.53 -0.01
CA LEU A 12 -2.97 4.87 -1.33
C LEU A 12 -2.40 6.22 -1.82
N GLY A 13 -1.71 6.19 -2.97
CA GLY A 13 -0.99 7.32 -3.55
C GLY A 13 0.48 7.47 -3.11
N HIS A 14 0.96 6.59 -2.23
CA HIS A 14 2.33 6.56 -1.69
C HIS A 14 3.01 5.20 -1.90
N GLU A 15 2.51 4.39 -2.82
CA GLU A 15 2.88 2.98 -2.97
C GLU A 15 4.39 2.80 -3.25
N ASP A 16 4.98 3.60 -4.13
CA ASP A 16 6.41 3.51 -4.46
C ASP A 16 7.32 3.87 -3.28
N GLN A 17 6.93 4.87 -2.48
CA GLN A 17 7.69 5.29 -1.31
C GLN A 17 7.61 4.22 -0.21
N ASP A 18 6.40 3.73 0.06
CA ASP A 18 6.16 2.76 1.11
C ASP A 18 6.79 1.41 0.77
N ALA A 19 6.70 0.94 -0.48
CA ALA A 19 7.35 -0.29 -0.92
C ALA A 19 8.88 -0.25 -0.74
N LYS A 20 9.55 0.83 -1.16
CA LYS A 20 10.99 1.02 -0.93
C LYS A 20 11.34 1.03 0.56
N THR A 21 10.49 1.64 1.37
CA THR A 21 10.67 1.68 2.82
C THR A 21 10.58 0.27 3.41
N PHE A 22 9.56 -0.51 3.05
CA PHE A 22 9.40 -1.89 3.49
C PHE A 22 10.57 -2.78 3.05
N ALA A 23 11.04 -2.64 1.81
CA ALA A 23 12.21 -3.36 1.30
C ALA A 23 13.48 -2.99 2.08
N SER A 24 13.68 -1.70 2.39
CA SER A 24 14.83 -1.25 3.18
C SER A 24 14.82 -1.77 4.62
N TRP A 25 13.66 -2.18 5.12
CA TRP A 25 13.47 -2.80 6.43
C TRP A 25 13.49 -4.34 6.37
N GLU A 26 13.76 -4.93 5.20
CA GLU A 26 13.77 -6.37 4.99
C GLU A 26 12.41 -7.04 5.31
N VAL A 27 11.29 -6.38 5.02
CA VAL A 27 9.95 -6.95 5.17
C VAL A 27 9.69 -8.02 4.09
N ASP A 28 9.31 -9.23 4.51
CA ASP A 28 9.07 -10.35 3.60
C ASP A 28 7.64 -10.45 3.06
N TYR A 29 6.67 -9.82 3.72
CA TYR A 29 5.26 -9.93 3.37
C TYR A 29 4.47 -8.68 3.77
N LEU A 30 3.67 -8.16 2.84
CA LEU A 30 2.75 -7.05 3.07
C LEU A 30 1.30 -7.50 2.88
N LYS A 31 0.50 -7.43 3.95
CA LYS A 31 -0.96 -7.44 3.82
C LYS A 31 -1.43 -6.05 3.40
N TYR A 32 -2.08 -5.94 2.25
CA TYR A 32 -2.61 -4.67 1.75
C TYR A 32 -4.14 -4.58 1.92
N ASP A 33 -4.57 -3.86 2.96
CA ASP A 33 -6.00 -3.73 3.32
C ASP A 33 -6.75 -2.74 2.42
N ASN A 34 -8.09 -2.80 2.43
CA ASN A 34 -8.93 -2.08 1.46
C ASN A 34 -9.87 -1.01 2.06
N CYS A 35 -9.77 -0.72 3.36
CA CYS A 35 -10.58 0.32 4.00
C CYS A 35 -10.21 1.74 3.55
N TYR A 36 -11.14 2.69 3.72
CA TYR A 36 -10.98 4.14 3.53
C TYR A 36 -10.12 4.52 2.31
N ASN A 37 -10.69 4.32 1.13
CA ASN A 37 -10.08 4.60 -0.17
C ASN A 37 -10.86 5.70 -0.92
N ASP A 38 -10.48 5.97 -2.16
CA ASP A 38 -11.09 6.99 -3.04
C ASP A 38 -12.34 6.51 -3.81
N GLY A 39 -12.81 5.29 -3.55
CA GLY A 39 -13.94 4.68 -4.26
C GLY A 39 -13.57 4.05 -5.61
N SER A 40 -12.32 4.15 -6.05
CA SER A 40 -11.86 3.45 -7.25
C SER A 40 -11.84 1.93 -7.05
N SER A 41 -11.90 1.22 -8.18
CA SER A 41 -11.89 -0.24 -8.22
C SER A 41 -10.71 -0.81 -7.45
N PRO A 42 -10.89 -1.85 -6.61
CA PRO A 42 -9.78 -2.49 -5.92
C PRO A 42 -8.68 -2.95 -6.89
N GLN A 43 -9.05 -3.44 -8.07
CA GLN A 43 -8.11 -3.87 -9.10
C GLN A 43 -7.16 -2.73 -9.53
N ASP A 44 -7.66 -1.50 -9.60
CA ASP A 44 -6.87 -0.33 -9.96
C ASP A 44 -5.92 0.08 -8.83
N ARG A 45 -6.30 -0.15 -7.56
CA ARG A 45 -5.51 0.23 -6.38
C ARG A 45 -4.49 -0.83 -5.92
N TYR A 46 -4.77 -2.10 -6.16
CA TYR A 46 -3.83 -3.18 -5.84
C TYR A 46 -2.65 -3.22 -6.82
N ASN A 47 -2.88 -2.84 -8.09
CA ASN A 47 -1.87 -2.93 -9.14
C ASN A 47 -0.65 -2.02 -8.87
N PRO A 48 -0.79 -0.74 -8.46
CA PRO A 48 0.34 0.12 -8.09
C PRO A 48 1.21 -0.49 -6.99
N MET A 49 0.63 -0.95 -5.87
CA MET A 49 1.41 -1.55 -4.78
C MET A 49 2.11 -2.85 -5.22
N SER A 50 1.43 -3.69 -6.00
CA SER A 50 2.05 -4.91 -6.57
C SER A 50 3.28 -4.58 -7.43
N LYS A 51 3.17 -3.58 -8.31
CA LYS A 51 4.28 -3.11 -9.15
C LYS A 51 5.39 -2.46 -8.33
N ALA A 52 5.04 -1.69 -7.30
CA ALA A 52 6.00 -1.03 -6.44
C ALA A 52 6.87 -2.06 -5.68
N LEU A 53 6.25 -3.09 -5.10
CA LEU A 53 6.95 -4.18 -4.41
C LEU A 53 7.82 -5.05 -5.34
N LEU A 54 7.45 -5.21 -6.61
CA LEU A 54 8.29 -5.91 -7.59
C LEU A 54 9.55 -5.13 -7.99
N ASN A 55 9.55 -3.81 -7.77
CA ASN A 55 10.63 -2.91 -8.17
C ASN A 55 11.33 -2.23 -6.96
N SER A 56 11.06 -2.70 -5.74
CA SER A 56 11.58 -2.13 -4.48
C SER A 56 12.90 -2.74 -4.05
#